data_AF-A0A6P1A6J0-F1
#
_entry.id   AF-A0A6P1A6J0-F1
#
_cell.length_a   1.000
_cell.length_b   1.000
_cell.length_c   1.000
_cell.angle_alpha   90.00
_cell.angle_beta   90.00
_cell.angle_gamma   90.00
#
_symmetry.space_group_name_H-M   'P 1'
#
loop_
_entity.id
_entity.type
_entity.pdbx_description
1 polymer ?
#
loop_
_entity_poly.entity_id
_entity_poly.type
_entity_poly.pdbx_seq_one_letter_code
_entity_poly.pdbx_strand_id
1 'polypeptide(L)'
;MAERFIAAVEQALDFIKNNPYACALYDAGEGYEDLQVYQFRKWRLQGFPHAVLFRLEDNATILVEVLYAHKMHIPSRLMSDMEGI
;
A
#
# COMPACT_ATOMS: atom_id res chain seq x y z
N MET A 1 20.98 -0.38 -10.18
CA MET A 1 19.50 -0.43 -10.37
C MET A 1 18.79 -0.82 -9.09
N ALA A 2 19.14 -1.94 -8.44
CA ALA A 2 18.54 -2.36 -7.17
C ALA A 2 18.68 -1.31 -6.05
N GLU A 3 19.86 -0.70 -5.89
CA GLU A 3 20.10 0.35 -4.88
C GLU A 3 19.16 1.56 -5.04
N ARG A 4 18.91 1.99 -6.28
CA ARG A 4 17.98 3.10 -6.55
C ARG A 4 16.53 2.74 -6.19
N PHE A 5 16.17 1.47 -6.35
CA PHE A 5 14.85 0.99 -5.97
C PHE A 5 14.70 0.95 -4.45
N ILE A 6 15.69 0.41 -3.75
CA ILE A 6 15.74 0.39 -2.28
C ILE A 6 15.64 1.81 -1.72
N ALA A 7 16.44 2.75 -2.24
CA ALA A 7 16.38 4.15 -1.83
C ALA A 7 15.00 4.79 -2.07
N ALA A 8 14.33 4.46 -3.18
CA ALA A 8 12.97 4.94 -3.45
C ALA A 8 11.94 4.35 -2.48
N VAL A 9 12.10 3.09 -2.07
CA VAL A 9 11.27 2.44 -1.04
C VAL A 9 11.49 3.13 0.31
N GLU A 10 12.74 3.33 0.73
CA GLU A 10 13.08 3.97 2.01
C GLU A 10 12.50 5.39 2.08
N GLN A 11 12.67 6.19 1.02
CA GLN A 11 12.08 7.54 0.94
C GLN A 11 10.55 7.51 1.03
N ALA A 12 9.91 6.54 0.40
CA ALA A 12 8.46 6.38 0.48
C ALA A 12 8.01 6.01 1.90
N LEU A 13 8.70 5.09 2.58
CA LEU A 13 8.40 4.69 3.94
C LEU A 13 8.60 5.84 4.93
N ASP A 14 9.66 6.63 4.78
CA ASP A 14 9.89 7.83 5.58
C ASP A 14 8.78 8.88 5.37
N PHE A 15 8.34 9.08 4.13
CA PHE A 15 7.22 9.98 3.85
C PHE A 15 5.92 9.49 4.50
N ILE A 16 5.58 8.21 4.31
CA ILE A 16 4.37 7.58 4.84
C ILE A 16 4.34 7.65 6.36
N LYS A 17 5.47 7.37 7.02
CA LYS A 17 5.60 7.42 8.49
C LYS A 17 5.27 8.81 9.04
N ASN A 18 5.73 9.86 8.37
CA ASN A 18 5.55 11.24 8.82
C ASN A 18 4.21 11.84 8.36
N ASN A 19 3.61 11.32 7.28
CA ASN A 19 2.42 11.89 6.64
C ASN A 19 1.40 10.82 6.19
N PRO A 20 0.96 9.90 7.07
CA PRO A 20 0.15 8.75 6.66
C PRO A 20 -1.19 9.18 6.05
N TYR A 21 -1.80 10.23 6.59
CA TYR A 21 -3.09 10.76 6.13
C TYR A 21 -3.01 11.56 4.81
N ALA A 22 -1.81 11.99 4.40
CA ALA A 22 -1.59 12.66 3.12
C ALA A 22 -1.58 11.68 1.93
N CYS A 23 -1.43 10.39 2.20
CA CYS A 23 -1.52 9.35 1.18
C CYS A 23 -2.98 9.08 0.81
N ALA A 24 -3.27 9.04 -0.49
CA ALA A 24 -4.63 8.83 -0.99
C ALA A 24 -5.20 7.48 -0.52
N LEU A 25 -6.49 7.49 -0.16
CA LEU A 25 -7.25 6.26 0.02
C LEU A 25 -7.28 5.48 -1.29
N TYR A 26 -7.17 4.16 -1.18
CA TYR A 26 -7.22 3.25 -2.30
C TYR A 26 -8.66 2.74 -2.47
N ASP A 27 -9.41 3.41 -3.34
CA ASP A 27 -10.84 3.17 -3.58
C ASP A 27 -11.09 2.26 -4.79
N ALA A 28 -10.36 1.14 -4.88
CA ALA A 28 -10.56 0.18 -5.98
C ALA A 28 -11.45 -1.00 -5.60
N GLY A 29 -12.24 -0.86 -4.52
CA GLY A 29 -13.06 -1.92 -3.94
C GLY A 29 -14.33 -2.26 -4.73
N GLU A 30 -14.34 -2.05 -6.05
CA GLU A 30 -15.48 -2.46 -6.87
C GLU A 30 -15.54 -4.00 -6.90
N GLY A 31 -16.55 -4.57 -6.24
CA GLY A 31 -16.70 -6.03 -6.06
C GLY A 31 -15.96 -6.64 -4.86
N TYR A 32 -15.33 -5.82 -4.01
CA TYR A 32 -14.54 -6.25 -2.86
C TYR A 32 -14.91 -5.46 -1.59
N GLU A 33 -16.17 -5.54 -1.17
CA GLU A 33 -16.74 -4.72 -0.08
C GLU A 33 -16.00 -4.88 1.26
N ASP A 34 -15.55 -6.10 1.59
CA ASP A 34 -14.81 -6.38 2.82
C ASP A 34 -13.48 -5.62 2.89
N LEU A 35 -12.87 -5.27 1.75
CA LEU A 35 -11.62 -4.52 1.70
C LEU A 35 -11.83 -3.03 2.02
N GLN A 36 -13.06 -2.51 1.89
CA GLN A 36 -13.36 -1.10 2.16
C GLN A 36 -13.25 -0.76 3.66
N VAL A 37 -13.52 -1.74 4.54
CA VAL A 37 -13.41 -1.59 6.00
C VAL A 37 -11.99 -1.22 6.43
N TYR A 38 -10.98 -1.72 5.73
CA TYR A 38 -9.58 -1.55 6.10
C TYR A 38 -8.97 -0.19 5.69
N GLN A 39 -9.71 0.63 4.92
CA GLN A 39 -9.29 1.97 4.51
C GLN A 39 -7.85 2.05 3.99
N PHE A 40 -7.48 1.14 3.07
CA PHE A 40 -6.14 1.08 2.51
C PHE A 40 -5.73 2.42 1.89
N ARG A 41 -4.43 2.69 1.94
CA ARG A 41 -3.78 3.85 1.36
C ARG A 41 -2.67 3.43 0.43
N LYS A 42 -2.42 4.26 -0.59
CA LYS A 42 -1.47 3.98 -1.66
C LYS A 42 -0.48 5.12 -1.83
N TRP A 43 0.80 4.78 -1.99
CA TRP A 43 1.84 5.72 -2.39
C TRP A 43 2.68 5.17 -3.55
N ARG A 44 2.85 5.95 -4.63
CA ARG A 44 3.65 5.52 -5.80
C ARG A 44 5.14 5.79 -5.56
N LEU A 45 5.99 4.81 -5.89
CA LEU A 45 7.43 4.98 -5.82
C LEU A 45 7.93 5.86 -6.97
N GLN A 46 8.73 6.88 -6.65
CA GLN A 46 9.26 7.79 -7.65
C GLN A 46 10.23 7.04 -8.59
N GLY A 47 10.01 7.18 -9.90
CA GLY A 47 10.89 6.58 -10.92
C GLY A 47 10.71 5.06 -11.09
N PHE A 48 9.76 4.43 -10.41
CA PHE A 48 9.47 3.01 -10.54
C PHE A 48 7.98 2.77 -10.75
N PRO A 49 7.59 1.75 -11.54
CA PRO A 49 6.18 1.41 -11.75
C PRO A 49 5.63 0.62 -10.56
N HIS A 50 5.99 1.00 -9.33
CA HIS A 50 5.60 0.31 -8.10
C HIS A 50 4.90 1.27 -7.14
N ALA A 51 4.15 0.72 -6.20
CA ALA A 51 3.52 1.47 -5.12
C ALA A 51 3.48 0.65 -3.84
N VAL A 52 3.50 1.36 -2.71
CA VAL A 52 3.30 0.82 -1.36
C VAL A 52 1.81 0.88 -1.06
N LEU A 53 1.24 -0.24 -0.65
CA LEU A 53 -0.08 -0.30 -0.04
C LEU A 53 0.07 -0.48 1.47
N PHE A 54 -0.71 0.26 2.24
CA PHE A 54 -0.68 0.17 3.69
C PHE A 54 -2.04 0.53 4.29
N ARG A 55 -2.25 0.20 5.56
CA ARG A 55 -3.38 0.66 6.36
C ARG A 55 -2.91 1.18 7.72
N LEU A 56 -3.81 1.87 8.41
CA LEU A 56 -3.57 2.38 9.76
C LEU A 56 -4.33 1.50 10.75
N GLU A 57 -3.64 1.09 11.80
CA GLU A 57 -4.21 0.34 12.92
C GLU A 57 -4.00 1.15 14.22
N ASP A 58 -5.07 1.27 15.02
CA ASP A 58 -5.07 1.92 16.34
C ASP A 58 -4.32 3.26 16.45
N ASN A 59 -4.57 4.19 15.51
CA ASN A 59 -4.07 5.58 15.44
C ASN A 59 -2.54 5.79 15.51
N ALA A 60 -1.74 4.73 15.66
CA ALA A 60 -0.29 4.83 15.82
C ALA A 60 0.50 3.79 15.01
N THR A 61 -0.15 2.71 14.55
CA THR A 61 0.51 1.64 13.80
C THR A 61 0.23 1.79 12.31
N ILE A 62 1.29 1.77 11.50
CA ILE A 62 1.20 1.69 10.05
C ILE A 62 1.54 0.27 9.65
N LEU A 63 0.58 -0.45 9.06
CA LEU A 63 0.79 -1.79 8.54
C LEU A 63 1.03 -1.71 7.03
N VAL A 64 2.27 -2.00 6.63
CA VAL A 64 2.64 -2.10 5.22
C VAL A 64 2.30 -3.49 4.73
N GLU A 65 1.24 -3.59 3.94
CA GLU A 65 0.70 -4.87 3.48
C GLU A 65 1.49 -5.41 2.29
N VAL A 66 1.77 -4.54 1.31
CA VAL A 66 2.38 -4.99 0.05
C VAL A 66 3.08 -3.87 -0.72
N LEU A 67 4.16 -4.24 -1.40
CA LEU A 67 4.78 -3.46 -2.47
C LEU A 67 4.42 -4.09 -3.82
N TYR A 68 3.73 -3.35 -4.68
CA TYR A 68 3.19 -3.91 -5.93
C TYR A 68 3.59 -3.12 -7.16
N ALA A 69 3.77 -3.82 -8.28
CA ALA A 69 3.93 -3.22 -9.60
C ALA A 69 2.57 -2.81 -10.20
N HIS A 70 2.58 -1.77 -11.06
CA HIS A 70 1.39 -1.16 -11.67
C HIS A 70 0.47 -2.13 -12.44
N LYS A 71 0.96 -3.32 -12.80
CA LYS A 71 0.20 -4.33 -13.55
C LYS A 71 -0.48 -5.39 -12.66
N MET A 72 -0.30 -5.35 -11.34
CA MET A 72 -0.93 -6.33 -10.44
C MET A 72 -2.36 -5.94 -10.09
N HIS A 73 -3.25 -6.94 -10.09
CA HIS A 73 -4.64 -6.79 -9.65
C HIS A 73 -4.71 -6.89 -8.12
N ILE A 74 -4.65 -5.72 -7.46
CA ILE A 74 -4.44 -5.60 -6.00
C ILE A 74 -5.59 -6.21 -5.18
N PRO A 75 -6.89 -5.99 -5.49
CA PRO A 75 -7.98 -6.48 -4.64
C PRO A 75 -8.02 -8.01 -4.52
N SER A 76 -7.87 -8.74 -5.63
CA SER A 76 -7.85 -10.21 -5.62
C SER A 76 -6.68 -10.78 -4.82
N ARG A 77 -5.53 -10.09 -4.82
CA ARG A 77 -4.36 -10.51 -4.04
C ARG A 77 -4.60 -10.34 -2.54
N LEU A 78 -5.15 -9.20 -2.14
CA LEU A 78 -5.48 -8.92 -0.74
C LEU A 78 -6.47 -9.92 -0.17
N MET A 79 -7.55 -10.25 -0.90
CA MET A 79 -8.49 -11.28 -0.44
C MET A 79 -7.79 -12.62 -0.20
N SER A 80 -6.97 -13.06 -1.16
CA SER A 80 -6.24 -14.33 -1.02
C SER A 80 -5.28 -14.35 0.16
N ASP A 81 -4.67 -13.21 0.51
CA ASP A 81 -3.77 -13.12 1.67
C ASP A 81 -4.53 -13.10 3.00
N MET A 82 -5.75 -12.56 3.01
CA MET A 82 -6.61 -12.46 4.18
C MET A 82 -7.41 -13.73 4.46
N GLU A 83 -7.80 -14.50 3.44
CA GLU A 83 -8.46 -15.80 3.57
C GLU A 83 -7.50 -16.92 4.02
N GLY A 84 -6.19 -16.68 3.98
CA GLY A 84 -5.15 -17.65 4.31
C GLY A 84 -4.67 -17.66 5.76
N ILE A 85 -5.33 -16.94 6.67
CA ILE A 85 -4.97 -16.82 8.11
C ILE A 85 -5.96 -17.59 8.98
#